data_AF-A0AAU9WFM5-F1
#
_entry.id   AF-A0AAU9WFM5-F1
#
_cell.length_a   1.000
_cell.length_b   1.000
_cell.length_c   1.000
_cell.angle_alpha   90.00
_cell.angle_beta   90.00
_cell.angle_gamma   90.00
#
_symmetry.space_group_name_H-M   'P 1'
#
loop_
_entity.id
_entity.type
_entity.pdbx_description
1 polymer ?
#
loop_
_entity_poly.entity_id
_entity_poly.type
_entity_poly.pdbx_seq_one_letter_code
_entity_poly.pdbx_strand_id
1 'polypeptide(L)' 'EENENYVDDLCLGKLLQGMCHRCLNNKKEAMECLRNSFDRSKDLKQDFYLTPYACAEIGFLYLDE' A
#
# COMPACT_ATOMS: atom_id res chain seq x y z
N GLU A 1 -16.17 19.53 -6.29
CA GLU A 1 -14.91 19.71 -5.53
C GLU A 1 -14.10 18.43 -5.69
N GLU A 2 -12.84 18.52 -6.10
CA GLU A 2 -11.94 17.37 -6.08
C GLU A 2 -11.60 17.03 -4.63
N ASN A 3 -11.70 15.75 -4.24
CA ASN A 3 -11.28 15.32 -2.91
C ASN A 3 -9.77 15.49 -2.82
N GLU A 4 -9.32 16.51 -2.08
CA GLU A 4 -7.91 16.83 -1.93
C GLU A 4 -7.08 15.68 -1.36
N ASN A 5 -7.71 14.78 -0.59
CA ASN A 5 -7.08 13.62 0.06
C ASN A 5 -7.32 12.31 -0.70
N TYR A 6 -7.80 12.37 -1.96
CA TYR A 6 -8.11 11.19 -2.75
C TYR A 6 -6.92 10.22 -2.86
N VAL A 7 -5.70 10.75 -2.97
CA VAL A 7 -4.49 9.92 -3.06
C VAL A 7 -4.22 9.19 -1.75
N ASP A 8 -4.34 9.87 -0.61
CA ASP A 8 -4.20 9.28 0.72
C ASP A 8 -5.21 8.13 0.90
N ASP A 9 -6.49 8.39 0.60
CA ASP A 9 -7.57 7.40 0.67
C ASP A 9 -7.31 6.19 -0.25
N LEU A 10 -6.86 6.44 -1.48
CA LEU A 10 -6.53 5.40 -2.45
C LEU A 10 -5.35 4.55 -1.99
N CYS A 11 -4.29 5.17 -1.47
CA CYS A 11 -3.11 4.49 -0.97
C CYS A 11 -3.46 3.62 0.25
N LEU A 12 -4.24 4.16 1.18
CA LEU A 12 -4.76 3.39 2.32
C LEU A 12 -5.60 2.20 1.86
N GLY A 13 -6.49 2.40 0.90
CA GLY A 13 -7.29 1.33 0.31
C GLY A 13 -6.44 0.24 -0.33
N LYS A 14 -5.39 0.61 -1.06
CA LYS A 14 -4.45 -0.34 -1.67
C LYS A 14 -3.62 -1.08 -0.63
N LEU A 15 -3.19 -0.41 0.44
CA LEU A 15 -2.49 -1.07 1.54
C LEU A 15 -3.38 -2.12 2.19
N LEU A 16 -4.63 -1.77 2.55
CA LEU A 16 -5.60 -2.71 3.13
C LEU A 16 -5.91 -3.88 2.19
N GLN A 17 -6.08 -3.61 0.89
CA GLN A 17 -6.27 -4.64 -0.13
C GLN A 17 -5.05 -5.60 -0.17
N GLY A 18 -3.84 -5.06 -0.11
CA GLY A 18 -2.60 -5.85 -0.06
C GLY A 18 -2.55 -6.77 1.16
N MET A 19 -2.96 -6.28 2.33
CA MET A 19 -3.04 -7.08 3.56
C MET A 19 -4.07 -8.22 3.44
N CYS A 20 -5.23 -7.96 2.84
CA CYS A 20 -6.20 -9.02 2.56
C CYS A 20 -5.62 -10.11 1.66
N HIS A 21 -4.94 -9.74 0.57
CA HIS A 21 -4.27 -10.70 -0.31
C HIS A 21 -3.17 -11.49 0.43
N ARG A 22 -2.40 -10.84 1.30
CA ARG A 22 -1.41 -11.51 2.16
C ARG A 22 -2.06 -12.56 3.06
N CYS A 23 -3.17 -12.23 3.73
CA CYS A 23 -3.93 -13.18 4.56
C CYS A 23 -4.48 -14.37 3.76
N LEU A 24 -4.79 -14.17 2.48
CA LEU A 24 -5.24 -15.22 1.56
C LEU A 24 -4.10 -15.99 0.89
N ASN A 25 -2.84 -15.68 1.24
CA ASN A 25 -1.63 -16.25 0.63
C ASN A 25 -1.45 -15.92 -0.87
N ASN A 26 -2.12 -14.87 -1.36
CA ASN A 26 -2.04 -14.36 -2.72
C ASN A 26 -0.88 -13.35 -2.81
N LYS A 27 0.36 -13.86 -2.76
CA LYS A 27 1.58 -13.04 -2.64
C LYS A 27 1.76 -12.02 -3.75
N LYS A 28 1.47 -12.39 -5.01
CA LYS A 28 1.67 -11.50 -6.18
C LYS A 28 0.74 -10.31 -6.12
N GLU A 29 -0.53 -10.55 -5.81
CA GLU A 29 -1.57 -9.55 -5.68
C GLU A 29 -1.31 -8.62 -4.48
N ALA A 30 -0.82 -9.19 -3.36
CA ALA A 30 -0.39 -8.41 -2.21
C ALA A 30 0.74 -7.44 -2.59
N MET A 31 1.76 -7.94 -3.29
CA MET A 31 2.89 -7.14 -3.79
C MET A 31 2.45 -6.04 -4.76
N GLU A 32 1.56 -6.34 -5.69
CA GLU A 32 1.04 -5.35 -6.65
C GLU A 32 0.29 -4.23 -5.93
N CYS A 33 -0.55 -4.57 -4.95
CA CYS A 33 -1.30 -3.59 -4.16
C CYS A 33 -0.36 -2.67 -3.37
N LEU A 34 0.62 -3.25 -2.66
CA LEU A 34 1.56 -2.48 -1.84
C LEU A 34 2.49 -1.60 -2.69
N ARG A 35 2.94 -2.08 -3.86
CA ARG A 35 3.70 -1.26 -4.82
C ARG A 35 2.87 -0.10 -5.36
N ASN A 36 1.59 -0.32 -5.66
CA ASN A 36 0.70 0.76 -6.11
C ASN A 36 0.57 1.87 -5.05
N SER A 37 0.49 1.51 -3.76
CA SER A 37 0.51 2.47 -2.66
C SER A 37 1.86 3.19 -2.55
N PHE A 38 2.96 2.47 -2.69
CA PHE A 38 4.30 3.03 -2.58
C PHE A 38 4.65 3.99 -3.73
N ASP A 39 4.29 3.66 -4.97
CA ASP A 39 4.61 4.46 -6.16
C ASP A 39 3.92 5.83 -6.15
N ARG A 40 2.80 5.95 -5.43
CA ARG A 40 2.00 7.17 -5.26
C ARG A 40 2.37 7.96 -3.99
N SER A 41 3.39 7.52 -3.26
CA SER A 41 3.83 8.14 -2.00
C SER A 41 4.15 9.63 -2.08
N LYS A 42 4.60 10.11 -3.25
CA LYS A 42 4.96 11.52 -3.47
C LYS A 42 3.77 12.46 -3.53
N ASP A 43 2.58 11.91 -3.77
CA ASP A 43 1.34 12.67 -3.96
C ASP A 43 0.48 12.69 -2.67
N LEU A 44 0.96 12.08 -1.58
CA LEU A 44 0.31 12.07 -0.26
C LEU A 44 0.33 13.46 0.37
N LYS A 45 -0.76 13.83 1.04
CA LYS A 45 -0.90 15.13 1.72
C LYS A 45 -0.90 15.05 3.24
N GLN A 46 -1.37 13.94 3.82
CA GLN A 46 -1.54 13.80 5.27
C GLN A 46 -0.95 12.49 5.78
N ASP A 47 -1.21 11.38 5.10
CA ASP A 47 -0.90 10.03 5.57
C ASP A 47 0.52 9.60 5.21
N PHE A 48 1.51 10.42 5.57
CA PHE A 48 2.93 10.18 5.24
C PHE A 48 3.47 8.84 5.75
N TYR A 49 2.84 8.26 6.77
CA TYR A 49 3.19 6.93 7.29
C TYR A 49 2.76 5.77 6.37
N LEU A 50 1.84 5.96 5.43
CA LEU A 50 1.47 4.92 4.47
C LEU A 50 2.67 4.40 3.68
N THR A 51 3.60 5.29 3.33
CA THR A 51 4.80 4.95 2.57
C THR A 51 5.73 4.00 3.33
N PRO A 52 6.19 4.31 4.56
CA PRO A 52 7.03 3.39 5.32
C PRO A 52 6.29 2.10 5.69
N TYR A 53 4.97 2.12 5.93
CA TYR A 53 4.20 0.88 6.13
C TYR A 53 4.18 0.00 4.88
N ALA A 54 3.85 0.55 3.71
CA ALA A 54 3.87 -0.20 2.45
C ALA A 54 5.27 -0.79 2.16
N CYS A 55 6.33 -0.02 2.42
CA CYS A 55 7.72 -0.47 2.27
C CYS A 55 8.07 -1.63 3.22
N ALA A 56 7.67 -1.54 4.50
CA ALA A 56 7.89 -2.60 5.47
C ALA A 56 7.16 -3.89 5.07
N GLU A 57 5.89 -3.80 4.68
CA GLU A 57 5.10 -4.97 4.24
C GLU A 57 5.66 -5.61 2.97
N ILE A 58 6.17 -4.83 2.02
CA ILE A 58 6.91 -5.36 0.87
C ILE A 58 8.14 -6.14 1.34
N GLY A 59 8.90 -5.59 2.28
CA GLY A 59 10.06 -6.27 2.87
C GLY A 59 9.68 -7.60 3.55
N PHE A 60 8.60 -7.62 4.33
CA PHE A 60 8.11 -8.85 4.95
C PHE A 60 7.66 -9.89 3.92
N LEU A 61 6.99 -9.48 2.84
CA LEU A 61 6.64 -10.40 1.75
C LEU A 61 7.90 -11.01 1.09
N TYR A 62 9.00 -10.26 0.96
CA TYR A 62 10.26 -10.83 0.47
C TYR A 62 10.95 -11.75 1.48
N LEU A 63 10.77 -11.55 2.79
CA LEU A 63 11.35 -12.42 3.83
C LEU A 63 10.55 -13.70 4.06
N ASP A 64 9.23 -13.65 3.83
CA ASP A 64 8.33 -14.82 3.83
C ASP A 64 8.54 -15.71 2.56
N GLU A 65 9.69 -15.60 1.90
CA GLU A 65 10.11 -16.30 0.67
C GLU A 65 11.10 -17.42 0.99
#